data_AF-A0A9E0PUU5-F1
#
_entry.id   AF-A0A9E0PUU5-F1
#
_cell.length_a   1.000
_cell.length_b   1.000
_cell.length_c   1.000
_cell.angle_alpha   90.00
_cell.angle_beta   90.00
_cell.angle_gamma   90.00
#
_symmetry.space_group_name_H-M   'P 1'
#
loop_
_entity.id
_entity.type
_entity.pdbx_description
1 polymer ?
#
loop_
_entity_poly.entity_id
_entity_poly.type
_entity_poly.pdbx_seq_one_letter_code
_entity_poly.pdbx_strand_id
1 'polypeptide(L)' 'MSLQKIKDAIANQKMICPECKKPIQKWEKYAETIDAVRDGFNIIEIDSNASRVTLTCGNAPCAWKERSEYWIEYIID' A
#
# COMPACT_ATOMS: atom_id res chain seq x y z
N MET A 1 -1.45 7.40 8.06
CA MET A 1 -0.57 6.23 8.10
C MET A 1 0.33 6.19 6.88
N SER A 2 1.64 6.26 7.10
CA SER A 2 2.62 6.56 6.06
C SER A 2 2.86 5.41 5.07
N LEU A 3 3.00 5.74 3.79
CA LEU A 3 3.49 4.86 2.71
C LEU A 3 4.83 4.17 3.06
N GLN A 4 5.57 4.72 4.01
CA GLN A 4 6.76 4.10 4.58
C GLN A 4 6.47 2.72 5.20
N LYS A 5 5.34 2.56 5.91
CA LYS A 5 4.98 1.30 6.57
C LYS A 5 4.68 0.18 5.57
N ILE A 6 4.01 0.46 4.46
CA ILE A 6 3.77 -0.56 3.42
C ILE A 6 5.08 -0.96 2.73
N LYS A 7 5.96 0.02 2.45
CA LYS A 7 7.29 -0.25 1.90
C LYS A 7 8.10 -1.14 2.84
N ASP A 8 8.11 -0.79 4.13
CA ASP A 8 8.81 -1.53 5.15
C ASP A 8 8.23 -2.94 5.35
N ALA A 9 6.90 -3.07 5.42
CA ALA A 9 6.24 -4.36 5.56
C ALA A 9 6.47 -5.29 4.37
N ILE A 10 6.54 -4.76 3.15
CA ILE A 10 6.86 -5.56 1.96
C ILE A 10 8.35 -5.90 1.91
N ALA A 11 9.23 -4.96 2.25
CA ALA A 11 10.67 -5.20 2.33
C ALA A 11 11.02 -6.24 3.40
N ASN A 12 10.35 -6.19 4.55
CA ASN A 12 10.49 -7.14 5.65
C ASN A 12 9.60 -8.39 5.49
N GLN A 13 8.91 -8.54 4.34
CA GLN A 13 8.04 -9.67 4.05
C GLN A 13 6.92 -9.92 5.09
N LYS A 14 6.58 -8.90 5.88
CA LYS A 14 5.52 -8.92 6.89
C LYS A 14 4.12 -8.80 6.29
N MET A 15 4.00 -8.37 5.04
CA MET A 15 2.70 -8.28 4.37
C MET A 15 2.40 -9.59 3.65
N ILE A 16 1.36 -10.31 4.09
CA ILE A 16 1.00 -11.65 3.60
C ILE A 16 -0.25 -11.58 2.73
N CYS A 17 -0.21 -12.21 1.57
CA CYS A 17 -1.41 -12.33 0.75
C CYS A 17 -2.35 -13.42 1.29
N PRO A 18 -3.65 -13.14 1.41
CA PRO A 18 -4.63 -14.07 1.98
C PRO A 18 -4.84 -15.33 1.12
N GLU A 19 -4.68 -15.25 -0.21
CA GLU A 19 -4.83 -16.40 -1.11
C GLU A 19 -3.62 -17.33 -1.06
N CYS A 20 -2.42 -16.79 -1.24
CA CYS A 20 -1.19 -17.58 -1.37
C CYS A 20 -0.52 -17.87 -0.02
N LYS A 21 -0.92 -17.17 1.06
CA LYS A 21 -0.20 -17.11 2.36
C LYS A 21 1.30 -16.80 2.21
N LYS A 22 1.68 -16.19 1.09
CA LYS A 22 3.05 -15.80 0.76
C LYS A 22 3.19 -14.28 0.85
N PRO A 23 4.42 -13.77 1.04
CA PRO A 23 4.64 -12.34 1.14
C PRO A 23 4.28 -11.63 -0.16
N ILE A 24 3.59 -10.51 -0.02
CA ILE A 24 3.26 -9.59 -1.12
C ILE A 24 4.56 -9.00 -1.63
N GLN A 25 4.73 -9.01 -2.96
CA GLN A 25 5.96 -8.51 -3.60
C GLN A 25 5.77 -7.17 -4.29
N LYS A 26 4.52 -6.82 -4.62
CA LYS A 26 4.21 -5.62 -5.39
C LYS A 26 3.08 -4.86 -4.72
N TRP A 27 3.24 -3.55 -4.70
CA TRP A 27 2.20 -2.62 -4.30
C TRP A 27 2.26 -1.40 -5.22
N GLU A 28 1.09 -0.88 -5.55
CA GLU A 28 0.94 0.31 -6.38
C GLU A 28 0.07 1.30 -5.61
N LYS A 29 0.54 2.53 -5.40
CA LYS A 29 -0.34 3.57 -4.85
C LYS A 29 -1.38 3.94 -5.91
N TYR A 30 -2.65 3.65 -5.66
CA TYR A 30 -3.72 4.14 -6.52
C TYR A 30 -4.31 5.37 -5.84
N ALA A 31 -3.76 6.53 -6.20
CA ALA A 31 -4.32 7.80 -5.78
C ALA A 31 -5.58 8.06 -6.63
N GLU A 32 -6.75 8.06 -6.01
CA GLU A 32 -7.85 8.82 -6.58
C GLU A 32 -7.44 10.29 -6.46
N THR A 33 -7.23 10.91 -7.62
CA THR A 33 -7.06 12.35 -7.82
C THR A 33 -6.08 13.02 -6.86
N ILE A 34 -4.82 13.12 -7.31
CA ILE A 34 -4.01 14.26 -6.91
C ILE A 34 -4.76 15.50 -7.41
N ASP A 35 -5.60 16.11 -6.57
CA ASP A 35 -5.84 17.54 -6.67
C ASP A 35 -4.49 18.18 -6.37
N ALA A 36 -3.74 18.40 -7.44
CA ALA A 36 -2.43 19.02 -7.40
C ALA A 36 -2.63 20.50 -7.07
N VAL A 37 -2.86 20.83 -5.80
CA VAL A 37 -2.75 22.20 -5.33
C VAL A 37 -1.28 22.49 -5.12
N ARG A 38 -0.62 22.91 -6.20
CA ARG A 38 0.73 23.48 -6.15
C ARG A 38 0.59 24.95 -5.76
N ASP A 39 0.47 25.23 -4.46
CA ASP A 39 0.52 26.61 -3.97
C ASP A 39 1.83 26.87 -3.21
N GLY A 40 2.78 27.44 -3.97
CA GLY A 40 3.72 28.44 -3.49
C GLY A 40 4.74 28.07 -2.42
N PHE A 41 4.33 27.77 -1.19
CA PHE A 41 5.25 27.94 -0.05
C PHE A 41 4.93 27.16 1.24
N ASN A 42 3.93 26.27 1.27
CA ASN A 42 3.67 25.45 2.45
C ASN A 42 3.28 24.03 2.05
N ILE A 43 4.10 23.06 2.45
CA ILE A 43 3.75 21.64 2.38
C ILE A 43 2.65 21.44 3.41
N ILE A 44 1.39 21.50 2.99
CA ILE A 44 0.29 21.02 3.81
C ILE A 44 0.41 19.51 3.73
N GLU A 45 0.93 18.90 4.79
CA GLU A 45 0.89 17.47 4.99
C GLU A 45 -0.59 17.08 5.02
N ILE A 46 -1.13 16.70 3.86
CA ILE A 46 -2.45 16.11 3.79
C ILE A 46 -2.28 14.76 4.48
N ASP A 47 -2.68 14.75 5.74
CA ASP A 47 -2.88 13.61 6.63
C ASP A 47 -3.88 12.63 5.96
N SER A 48 -3.45 12.01 4.86
CA SER A 48 -4.13 10.89 4.22
C SER A 48 -3.88 9.69 5.11
N ASN A 49 -4.65 9.64 6.21
CA ASN A 49 -4.48 8.60 7.20
C ASN A 49 -4.77 7.20 6.64
N ALA A 50 -5.51 7.12 5.54
CA ALA A 50 -5.75 5.92 4.74
C ALA A 50 -5.02 6.02 3.38
N SER A 51 -3.80 5.48 3.29
CA SER A 51 -3.13 5.37 1.98
C SER A 51 -3.85 4.32 1.15
N ARG A 52 -4.59 4.73 0.11
CA ARG A 52 -5.20 3.80 -0.87
C ARG A 52 -4.11 3.18 -1.74
N VAL A 53 -3.98 1.85 -1.65
CA VAL A 53 -2.98 1.10 -2.42
C VAL A 53 -3.63 -0.12 -3.06
N THR A 54 -3.04 -0.54 -4.16
CA THR A 54 -3.32 -1.81 -4.80
C THR A 54 -2.20 -2.77 -4.45
N LEU A 55 -2.51 -3.81 -3.70
CA LEU A 55 -1.59 -4.89 -3.38
C LEU A 55 -1.62 -5.94 -4.50
N THR A 56 -0.49 -6.59 -4.77
CA THR A 56 -0.42 -7.68 -5.75
C THR A 56 0.50 -8.80 -5.24
N CYS A 57 -0.05 -10.01 -5.02
CA CYS A 57 0.73 -11.23 -4.78
C CYS A 57 1.51 -11.50 -6.07
N GLY A 58 2.83 -11.36 -6.01
CA GLY A 58 3.74 -11.63 -7.14
C GLY A 58 4.17 -13.09 -7.23
N ASN A 59 3.55 -13.99 -6.45
CA ASN A 59 3.98 -15.38 -6.33
C ASN A 59 3.08 -16.28 -7.17
N ALA A 60 3.55 -16.72 -8.35
CA ALA A 60 2.82 -17.71 -9.15
C ALA A 60 2.60 -19.02 -8.35
N PRO A 61 1.42 -19.68 -8.49
CA PRO A 61 0.29 -19.37 -9.38
C PRO A 61 -0.70 -18.31 -8.86
N CYS A 62 -0.42 -17.66 -7.73
CA CYS A 62 -1.31 -16.67 -7.15
C CYS A 62 -1.13 -15.31 -7.80
N ALA A 63 -2.21 -14.84 -8.43
CA ALA A 63 -2.30 -13.52 -9.06
C ALA A 63 -3.22 -12.57 -8.26
N TRP A 64 -3.36 -12.79 -6.95
CA TRP A 64 -4.20 -11.97 -6.09
C TRP A 64 -3.82 -10.50 -6.23
N LYS A 65 -4.81 -9.67 -6.55
CA LYS A 65 -4.66 -8.23 -6.67
C LYS A 65 -5.86 -7.56 -6.01
N GLU A 66 -5.62 -6.77 -4.98
CA GLU A 66 -6.68 -6.10 -4.24
C GLU A 66 -6.38 -4.62 -4.06
N ARG A 67 -7.38 -3.79 -4.29
CA ARG A 67 -7.36 -2.38 -3.93
C ARG A 67 -7.95 -2.23 -2.54
N SER A 68 -7.13 -1.84 -1.58
CA SER A 68 -7.57 -1.68 -0.20
C SER A 68 -6.94 -0.46 0.44
N GLU A 69 -7.73 0.25 1.21
CA GLU A 69 -7.27 1.27 2.16
C GLU A 69 -6.91 0.68 3.53
N TYR A 70 -7.33 -0.55 3.80
CA TYR A 70 -7.10 -1.30 5.03
C TYR A 70 -5.96 -2.33 4.88
N TRP A 71 -5.00 -2.06 4.01
CA TRP A 71 -3.88 -2.96 3.73
C TRP A 71 -3.04 -3.34 4.95
N ILE A 72 -3.14 -2.60 6.05
CA ILE A 72 -2.48 -2.93 7.31
C ILE A 72 -2.98 -4.25 7.91
N GLU A 73 -4.22 -4.63 7.64
CA GLU A 73 -4.79 -5.90 8.13
C GLU A 73 -4.06 -7.13 7.55
N TYR A 74 -3.34 -6.94 6.44
CA TYR A 74 -2.50 -7.98 5.83
C TYR A 74 -1.08 -8.04 6.38
N ILE A 75 -0.71 -7.12 7.29
CA ILE A 75 0.60 -7.11 7.94
C ILE A 75 0.52 -8.01 9.18
N ILE A 76 1.35 -9.04 9.21
CA ILE A 76 1.60 -9.83 10.41
C ILE A 76 2.70 -9.15 11.23
N ASP A 77 2.50 -9.04 12.55
CA ASP A 77 3.46 -8.43 13.48
C ASP A 77 4.72 -9.29 13.68
#